data_AF-A0AAE2BUB0-F1
#
_entry.id   AF-A0AAE2BUB0-F1
#
_cell.length_a   1.000
_cell.length_b   1.000
_cell.length_c   1.000
_cell.angle_alpha   90.00
_cell.angle_beta   90.00
_cell.angle_gamma   90.00
#
_symmetry.space_group_name_H-M   'P 1'
#
loop_
_entity.id
_entity.type
_entity.pdbx_description
1 polymer ?
#
loop_
_entity_poly.entity_id
_entity_poly.type
_entity_poly.pdbx_seq_one_letter_code
_entity_poly.pdbx_strand_id
1 'polypeptide(L)'
;MYVCLSALKNGFLSGCRPIIGLDGCFLKTCYGGQLLVAVGRDGNDNMFPIAMVVVQVEIRENWTWFLGELLDDIGGLGTSMWSFISDRQKGLIEALKDLVPDSEHRFSLRHMYENFKIKFKSQDSKNSLESCINSKQSDFERYMQN
;
A
#
# COMPACT_ATOMS: atom_id res chain seq x y z
N MET A 1 2.69 -18.34 6.18
CA MET A 1 2.45 -18.98 4.87
C MET A 1 2.33 -17.88 3.83
N TYR A 2 3.23 -17.85 2.85
CA TYR A 2 3.22 -16.91 1.73
C TYR A 2 2.54 -17.55 0.51
N VAL A 3 1.78 -16.76 -0.24
CA VAL A 3 1.08 -17.20 -1.45
C VAL A 3 1.26 -16.14 -2.53
N CYS A 4 1.93 -16.52 -3.62
CA CYS A 4 2.04 -15.76 -4.86
C CYS A 4 1.84 -16.73 -6.01
N LEU A 5 0.73 -16.56 -6.74
CA LEU A 5 0.40 -17.48 -7.84
C LEU A 5 1.15 -17.04 -9.09
N SER A 6 1.76 -17.99 -9.81
CA SER A 6 2.50 -17.70 -11.05
C SER A 6 1.66 -16.90 -12.06
N ALA A 7 0.36 -17.20 -12.17
CA ALA A 7 -0.55 -16.45 -13.04
C ALA A 7 -0.74 -14.99 -12.60
N LEU A 8 -0.80 -14.72 -11.29
CA LEU A 8 -0.94 -13.37 -10.74
C LEU A 8 0.34 -12.56 -10.93
N LYS A 9 1.51 -13.11 -10.56
CA LYS A 9 2.77 -12.38 -10.78
C LYS A 9 3.02 -12.08 -12.25
N ASN A 10 2.78 -13.06 -13.14
CA ASN A 10 2.97 -12.85 -14.58
C ASN A 10 1.96 -11.84 -15.14
N GLY A 11 0.71 -11.89 -14.68
CA GLY A 11 -0.32 -10.91 -15.06
C GLY A 11 0.01 -9.50 -14.60
N PHE A 12 0.51 -9.34 -13.37
CA PHE A 12 0.99 -8.07 -12.85
C PHE A 12 2.14 -7.52 -13.70
N LEU A 13 3.19 -8.30 -13.91
CA LEU A 13 4.36 -7.90 -14.69
C LEU A 13 4.04 -7.56 -16.16
N SER A 14 3.03 -8.20 -16.75
CA SER A 14 2.71 -8.03 -18.17
C SER A 14 1.75 -6.88 -18.48
N GLY A 15 0.96 -6.42 -17.50
CA GLY A 15 -0.17 -5.52 -17.80
C GLY A 15 -0.63 -4.60 -16.69
N CYS A 16 -0.05 -4.67 -15.48
CA CYS A 16 -0.37 -3.73 -14.42
C CYS A 16 0.52 -2.48 -14.47
N ARG A 17 0.00 -1.40 -13.90
CA ARG A 17 0.77 -0.19 -13.61
C ARG A 17 1.84 -0.51 -12.56
N PRO A 18 2.97 0.20 -12.55
CA PRO A 18 4.07 -0.04 -11.62
C PRO A 18 3.80 0.55 -10.22
N ILE A 19 2.62 0.24 -9.67
CA ILE A 19 2.13 0.72 -8.38
C ILE A 19 1.69 -0.48 -7.57
N ILE A 20 2.18 -0.58 -6.33
CA ILE A 20 1.88 -1.66 -5.39
C ILE A 20 1.25 -1.07 -4.13
N GLY A 21 0.00 -1.43 -3.87
CA GLY A 21 -0.69 -1.21 -2.60
C GLY A 21 -0.33 -2.30 -1.58
N LEU A 22 -0.02 -1.89 -0.36
CA LEU A 22 0.30 -2.76 0.76
C LEU A 22 -0.64 -2.49 1.93
N ASP A 23 -1.24 -3.55 2.47
CA ASP A 23 -2.17 -3.44 3.59
C ASP A 23 -2.15 -4.69 4.48
N GLY A 24 -2.59 -4.53 5.72
CA GLY A 24 -2.68 -5.58 6.73
C GLY A 24 -4.06 -5.59 7.39
N CYS A 25 -4.64 -6.77 7.62
CA CYS A 25 -5.91 -6.88 8.35
C CYS A 25 -5.91 -8.01 9.37
N PHE A 26 -6.68 -7.83 10.45
CA PHE A 26 -6.83 -8.85 11.50
C PHE A 26 -7.70 -10.01 11.01
N LEU A 27 -7.24 -11.23 11.25
CA LEU A 27 -8.01 -12.44 10.97
C LEU A 27 -8.86 -12.83 12.18
N LYS A 28 -10.12 -13.14 11.93
CA LYS A 28 -11.06 -13.67 12.95
C LYS A 28 -10.96 -15.19 13.05
N THR A 29 -9.79 -15.70 13.43
CA THR A 29 -9.59 -17.13 13.71
C THR A 29 -9.48 -17.39 15.21
N CYS A 30 -9.64 -18.63 15.65
CA CYS A 30 -9.41 -19.01 17.04
C CYS A 30 -7.95 -18.82 17.50
N TYR A 31 -7.01 -18.65 16.57
CA TYR A 31 -5.59 -18.43 16.85
C TYR A 31 -5.16 -16.97 16.60
N GLY A 32 -6.09 -16.09 16.22
CA GLY A 32 -5.79 -14.73 15.81
C GLY A 32 -5.01 -14.67 14.49
N GLY A 33 -4.03 -13.77 14.42
CA GLY A 33 -3.18 -13.55 13.25
C GLY A 33 -3.63 -12.37 12.38
N GLN A 34 -2.77 -12.03 11.44
CA GLN A 34 -2.96 -10.94 10.49
C GLN A 34 -2.64 -11.43 9.08
N LEU A 35 -3.43 -10.96 8.12
CA LEU A 35 -3.20 -11.16 6.70
C LEU A 35 -2.57 -9.89 6.15
N LEU A 36 -1.37 -10.01 5.59
CA LEU A 36 -0.71 -8.94 4.84
C LEU A 36 -0.90 -9.21 3.35
N VAL A 37 -1.18 -8.17 2.57
CA VAL A 37 -1.53 -8.30 1.15
C VAL A 37 -0.78 -7.26 0.33
N ALA A 38 -0.35 -7.68 -0.86
CA ALA A 38 0.15 -6.82 -1.92
C ALA A 38 -0.82 -6.85 -3.11
N VAL A 39 -1.25 -5.68 -3.56
CA VAL A 39 -2.16 -5.49 -4.70
C VAL A 39 -1.57 -4.51 -5.69
N GLY A 40 -1.69 -4.81 -6.98
CA GLY A 40 -1.39 -3.89 -8.08
C GLY A 40 -2.63 -3.12 -8.55
N ARG A 41 -2.43 -2.32 -9.59
CA ARG A 41 -3.52 -1.69 -10.35
C ARG A 41 -3.39 -2.07 -11.82
N ASP A 42 -4.44 -2.64 -12.39
CA ASP A 42 -4.44 -3.00 -13.82
C ASP A 42 -4.67 -1.76 -14.71
N GLY A 43 -4.58 -1.95 -16.03
CA GLY A 43 -4.83 -0.88 -17.01
C GLY A 43 -6.26 -0.33 -17.01
N ASN A 44 -7.21 -1.03 -16.38
CA ASN A 44 -8.60 -0.63 -16.21
C ASN A 44 -8.87 -0.03 -14.82
N ASP A 45 -7.80 0.32 -14.10
CA ASP A 45 -7.84 0.90 -12.76
C ASP A 45 -8.49 0.01 -11.69
N ASN A 46 -8.64 -1.30 -11.94
CA ASN A 46 -9.08 -2.26 -10.93
C ASN A 46 -7.92 -2.65 -10.00
N MET A 47 -8.27 -3.14 -8.82
CA MET A 47 -7.30 -3.79 -7.93
C MET A 47 -6.94 -5.16 -8.48
N PHE A 48 -5.66 -5.46 -8.55
CA PHE A 48 -5.14 -6.73 -9.04
C PHE A 48 -4.36 -7.42 -7.91
N PRO A 49 -4.76 -8.61 -7.42
CA PRO A 49 -4.03 -9.28 -6.35
C PRO A 49 -2.66 -9.78 -6.85
N ILE A 50 -1.60 -9.57 -6.06
CA ILE A 50 -0.24 -10.04 -6.39
C ILE A 50 0.14 -11.19 -5.46
N ALA A 51 0.26 -10.91 -4.17
CA ALA A 51 0.69 -11.86 -3.16
C ALA A 51 0.04 -11.57 -1.80
N MET A 52 0.02 -12.58 -0.94
CA MET A 52 -0.45 -12.44 0.44
C MET A 52 0.31 -13.35 1.39
N VAL A 53 0.31 -12.99 2.67
CA VAL A 53 0.90 -13.81 3.74
C VAL A 53 0.06 -13.77 5.00
N VAL A 54 -0.09 -14.92 5.65
CA VAL A 54 -0.61 -14.99 7.02
C VAL A 54 0.56 -14.99 7.99
N VAL A 55 0.55 -14.02 8.91
CA VAL A 55 1.53 -13.80 9.98
C VAL A 55 0.85 -13.75 11.34
N GLN A 56 1.59 -13.98 12.42
CA GLN A 56 1.03 -13.92 13.77
C GLN A 56 0.78 -12.48 14.21
N VAL A 57 1.68 -11.57 13.85
CA VAL A 57 1.64 -10.16 14.22
C VAL A 57 2.28 -9.31 13.13
N GLU A 58 1.79 -8.09 12.98
CA GLU A 58 2.26 -7.13 12.02
C GLU A 58 3.40 -6.30 12.63
N ILE A 59 4.61 -6.77 12.35
CA ILE A 59 5.87 -6.21 12.82
C ILE A 59 6.83 -6.04 11.63
N ARG A 60 7.86 -5.23 11.83
CA ARG A 60 8.87 -4.93 10.80
C ARG A 60 9.47 -6.21 10.22
N GLU A 61 9.84 -7.17 11.05
CA GLU A 61 10.48 -8.42 10.62
C GLU A 61 9.60 -9.22 9.64
N ASN A 62 8.30 -9.28 9.91
CA ASN A 62 7.34 -9.97 9.05
C ASN A 62 7.08 -9.20 7.75
N TRP A 63 7.06 -7.87 7.79
CA TRP A 63 7.00 -7.03 6.59
C TRP A 63 8.26 -7.15 5.74
N THR A 64 9.45 -7.09 6.34
CA THR A 64 10.73 -7.26 5.65
C THR A 64 10.78 -8.61 4.95
N TRP A 65 10.40 -9.69 5.63
CA TRP A 65 10.36 -11.01 5.00
C TRP A 65 9.35 -11.06 3.84
N PHE A 66 8.11 -10.61 4.06
CA PHE A 66 7.08 -10.61 3.01
C PHE A 66 7.47 -9.78 1.79
N LEU A 67 8.04 -8.60 2.00
CA LEU A 67 8.51 -7.73 0.93
C LEU A 67 9.70 -8.33 0.19
N GLY A 68 10.62 -9.01 0.89
CA GLY A 68 11.71 -9.76 0.26
C GLY A 68 11.18 -10.81 -0.73
N GLU A 69 10.27 -11.67 -0.27
CA GLU A 69 9.64 -12.70 -1.13
C GLU A 69 8.88 -12.07 -2.30
N LEU A 70 8.11 -11.01 -2.05
CA LEU A 70 7.39 -10.27 -3.10
C LEU A 70 8.34 -9.71 -4.16
N LEU A 71 9.41 -9.05 -3.73
CA LEU A 71 10.38 -8.40 -4.62
C LEU A 71 11.10 -9.43 -5.48
N ASP A 72 11.54 -10.55 -4.88
CA ASP A 72 12.16 -11.65 -5.62
C ASP A 72 11.22 -12.22 -6.70
N ASP A 73 9.92 -12.31 -6.42
CA ASP A 73 8.92 -12.80 -7.39
C ASP A 73 8.62 -11.82 -8.53
N ILE A 74 8.81 -10.51 -8.33
CA ILE A 74 8.47 -9.45 -9.31
C ILE A 74 9.68 -8.78 -9.98
N GLY A 75 10.89 -9.35 -9.85
CA GLY A 75 12.07 -8.90 -10.59
C GLY A 75 13.28 -8.47 -9.76
N GLY A 76 13.23 -8.65 -8.43
CA GLY A 76 14.33 -8.44 -7.49
C GLY A 76 14.55 -6.98 -7.05
N LEU A 77 15.48 -6.80 -6.08
CA LEU A 77 15.80 -5.52 -5.42
C LEU A 77 16.42 -4.43 -6.33
N GLY A 78 16.67 -4.73 -7.62
CA GLY A 78 17.30 -3.81 -8.57
C GLY A 78 16.34 -2.90 -9.33
N THR A 79 15.02 -3.05 -9.15
CA THR A 79 14.03 -2.27 -9.89
C THR A 79 13.58 -1.05 -9.10
N SER A 80 14.20 0.11 -9.35
CA SER A 80 13.68 1.44 -8.99
C SER A 80 12.38 1.81 -9.73
N MET A 81 11.66 0.80 -10.24
CA MET A 81 10.47 0.95 -11.08
C MET A 81 9.17 0.97 -10.28
N TRP A 82 9.13 0.41 -9.06
CA TRP A 82 7.89 0.26 -8.31
C TRP A 82 7.65 1.44 -7.36
N SER A 83 6.44 2.00 -7.42
CA SER A 83 5.92 2.93 -6.41
C SER A 83 5.01 2.20 -5.42
N PHE A 84 5.20 2.43 -4.13
CA PHE A 84 4.45 1.80 -3.06
C PHE A 84 3.40 2.73 -2.45
N ILE A 85 2.23 2.19 -2.14
CA ILE A 85 1.17 2.89 -1.41
C ILE A 85 0.82 2.05 -0.18
N SER A 86 0.87 2.62 1.02
CA SER A 86 0.48 1.90 2.24
C SER A 86 -0.23 2.77 3.26
N ASP A 87 -0.78 2.16 4.32
CA ASP A 87 -1.11 2.92 5.53
C ASP A 87 0.15 3.30 6.34
N ARG A 88 -0.01 4.14 7.37
CA ARG A 88 1.03 4.68 8.27
C ARG A 88 1.50 3.68 9.33
N GLN A 89 1.67 2.42 8.94
CA GLN A 89 2.05 1.38 9.88
C GLN A 89 3.57 1.34 10.07
N LYS A 90 4.02 1.46 11.33
CA LYS A 90 5.44 1.72 11.66
C LYS A 90 6.40 0.66 11.10
N GLY A 91 6.08 -0.62 11.25
CA GLY A 91 6.96 -1.70 10.79
C GLY A 91 7.07 -1.80 9.26
N LEU A 92 6.03 -1.42 8.52
CA LEU A 92 6.04 -1.46 7.06
C LEU A 92 6.93 -0.37 6.45
N ILE A 93 6.83 0.85 6.97
CA ILE A 93 7.61 1.99 6.46
C ILE A 93 9.11 1.74 6.64
N GLU A 94 9.49 1.18 7.79
CA GLU A 94 10.88 0.83 8.08
C GLU A 94 11.37 -0.29 7.14
N ALA A 95 10.56 -1.33 6.92
CA ALA A 95 10.90 -2.41 6.00
C ALA A 95 11.09 -1.94 4.55
N LEU A 96 10.24 -1.03 4.06
CA LEU A 96 10.39 -0.45 2.72
C LEU A 96 11.67 0.38 2.59
N LYS A 97 12.02 1.17 3.60
CA LYS A 97 13.28 1.95 3.59
C LYS A 97 14.52 1.07 3.58
N ASP A 98 14.48 -0.06 4.29
CA ASP A 98 15.62 -0.98 4.36
C ASP A 98 15.79 -1.76 3.04
N LEU A 99 14.69 -2.15 2.38
CA LEU A 99 14.74 -3.01 1.17
C LEU A 99 14.80 -2.24 -0.14
N VAL A 100 14.07 -1.12 -0.24
CA VAL A 100 13.87 -0.36 -1.48
C VAL A 100 13.96 1.15 -1.19
N PRO A 101 15.11 1.64 -0.68
CA PRO A 101 15.27 3.03 -0.23
C PRO A 101 15.00 4.08 -1.33
N ASP A 102 15.23 3.70 -2.59
CA ASP A 102 15.08 4.59 -3.75
C ASP A 102 13.68 4.54 -4.38
N SER A 103 12.81 3.63 -3.94
CA SER A 103 11.45 3.54 -4.45
C SER A 103 10.56 4.63 -3.87
N GLU A 104 9.67 5.17 -4.69
CA GLU A 104 8.68 6.12 -4.22
C GLU A 104 7.70 5.43 -3.26
N HIS A 105 7.50 6.01 -2.08
CA HIS A 105 6.51 5.55 -1.11
C HIS A 105 5.51 6.66 -0.77
N ARG A 106 4.22 6.36 -0.90
CA ARG A 106 3.11 7.27 -0.59
C ARG A 106 2.18 6.65 0.46
N PHE A 107 1.50 7.52 1.20
CA PHE A 107 0.43 7.07 2.10
C PHE A 107 -0.90 6.97 1.37
N SER A 108 -1.66 5.93 1.70
CA SER A 108 -3.03 5.75 1.19
C SER A 108 -3.90 6.93 1.58
N LEU A 109 -4.40 7.66 0.58
CA LEU A 109 -5.34 8.78 0.78
C LEU A 109 -6.61 8.31 1.50
N ARG A 110 -7.07 7.09 1.21
CA ARG A 110 -8.23 6.48 1.85
C ARG A 110 -8.01 6.33 3.35
N HIS A 111 -6.90 5.69 3.75
CA HIS A 111 -6.60 5.49 5.16
C HIS A 111 -6.27 6.82 5.87
N MET A 112 -5.60 7.76 5.19
CA MET A 112 -5.40 9.11 5.72
C MET A 112 -6.73 9.81 6.01
N TYR A 113 -7.70 9.70 5.11
CA TYR A 113 -9.02 10.29 5.29
C TYR A 113 -9.85 9.59 6.38
N GLU A 114 -9.80 8.27 6.46
CA GLU A 114 -10.45 7.49 7.53
C GLU A 114 -9.86 7.86 8.90
N ASN A 115 -8.53 7.91 9.02
CA ASN A 115 -7.84 8.36 10.23
C ASN A 115 -8.16 9.83 10.57
N PHE A 116 -8.26 10.69 9.56
CA PHE A 116 -8.62 12.09 9.73
C PHE A 116 -10.04 12.24 10.29
N LYS A 117 -11.01 11.47 9.77
CA LYS A 117 -12.40 11.46 10.28
C LYS A 117 -12.50 11.04 11.74
N ILE A 118 -11.70 10.07 12.15
CA ILE A 118 -11.64 9.61 13.55
C ILE A 118 -11.08 10.73 14.44
N LYS A 119 -10.02 11.39 13.99
CA LYS A 119 -9.31 12.43 14.75
C LYS A 119 -10.05 13.77 14.80
N PHE A 120 -10.69 14.17 13.70
CA PHE A 120 -11.36 15.45 13.55
C PHE A 120 -12.85 15.25 13.32
N LYS A 121 -13.64 15.67 14.31
CA LYS A 121 -15.11 15.49 14.29
C LYS A 121 -15.84 16.62 13.55
N SER A 122 -15.21 17.78 13.38
CA SER A 122 -15.78 18.96 12.70
C SER A 122 -16.11 18.68 11.24
N GLN A 123 -17.28 19.14 10.79
CA GLN A 123 -17.74 18.92 9.42
C GLN A 123 -16.93 19.74 8.41
N ASP A 124 -16.54 20.97 8.77
CA ASP A 124 -15.74 21.85 7.90
C ASP A 124 -14.39 21.22 7.54
N SER A 125 -13.69 20.67 8.53
CA SER A 125 -12.41 20.00 8.32
C SER A 125 -12.53 18.77 7.41
N LYS A 126 -13.66 18.04 7.46
CA LYS A 126 -13.92 16.90 6.58
C LYS A 126 -14.22 17.37 5.16
N ASN A 127 -15.03 18.41 4.99
CA ASN A 127 -15.39 18.97 3.68
C ASN A 127 -14.15 19.55 2.97
N SER A 128 -13.25 20.21 3.69
CA SER A 128 -11.98 20.70 3.13
C SER A 128 -11.09 19.56 2.64
N LEU A 129 -10.97 18.47 3.42
CA LEU A 129 -10.16 17.33 3.00
C LEU A 129 -10.78 16.57 1.82
N GLU A 130 -12.11 16.44 1.77
CA GLU A 130 -12.82 15.88 0.60
C GLU A 130 -12.58 16.71 -0.66
N SER A 131 -12.62 18.04 -0.53
CA SER A 131 -12.35 18.96 -1.63
C SER A 131 -10.92 18.75 -2.17
N CYS A 132 -9.94 18.61 -1.28
CA CYS A 132 -8.56 18.31 -1.65
C CYS A 132 -8.39 16.94 -2.33
N ILE A 133 -9.03 15.89 -1.82
CA ILE A 133 -8.92 14.52 -2.37
C ILE A 133 -9.51 14.44 -3.78
N ASN A 134 -10.61 15.16 -4.03
CA ASN A 134 -11.30 15.17 -5.32
C ASN A 134 -10.76 16.22 -6.30
N SER A 135 -9.86 17.08 -5.85
CA SER A 135 -9.22 18.09 -6.68
C SER A 135 -8.19 17.46 -7.61
N LYS A 136 -8.09 17.95 -8.86
CA LYS A 136 -6.96 17.58 -9.72
C LYS A 136 -5.68 18.13 -9.10
N GLN A 137 -4.53 17.52 -9.39
CA GLN A 137 -3.24 17.99 -8.87
C GLN A 137 -2.99 19.50 -9.12
N SER A 138 -3.41 20.00 -10.28
CA SER A 138 -3.38 21.42 -10.64
C SER A 138 -4.26 22.32 -9.75
N ASP A 139 -5.38 21.77 -9.27
CA ASP A 139 -6.32 22.49 -8.42
C ASP A 139 -5.83 22.49 -6.97
N PHE A 140 -5.24 21.38 -6.50
CA PHE A 140 -4.65 21.27 -5.16
C PHE A 140 -3.49 22.27 -4.95
N GLU A 141 -2.59 22.40 -5.93
CA GLU A 141 -1.48 23.36 -5.88
C GLU A 141 -1.97 24.81 -5.82
N ARG A 142 -3.09 25.11 -6.48
CA ARG A 142 -3.73 26.44 -6.46
C ARG A 142 -4.39 26.75 -5.11
N TYR A 143 -4.89 25.74 -4.38
CA TYR A 143 -5.47 25.92 -3.04
C TYR A 143 -4.43 26.18 -1.95
N MET A 144 -3.18 25.74 -2.13
CA MET A 144 -2.10 25.89 -1.13
C MET A 144 -1.25 27.15 -1.33
N GLN A 145 -1.51 27.94 -2.38
CA GLN A 145 -0.81 29.20 -2.71
C GLN A 145 -1.56 30.48 -2.27
N ASN A 146 -2.70 30.33 -1.60
CA ASN A 146 -3.47 31.41 -0.97
C ASN A 146 -3.59 31.16 0.53
#